data_AF-A0A7S3SQN6-F1
#
_entry.id   AF-A0A7S3SQN6-F1
#
_cell.length_a   1.000
_cell.length_b   1.000
_cell.length_c   1.000
_cell.angle_alpha   90.00
_cell.angle_beta   90.00
_cell.angle_gamma   90.00
#
_symmetry.space_group_name_H-M   'P 1'
#
loop_
_entity.id
_entity.type
_entity.pdbx_description
1 polymer ?
#
loop_
_entity_poly.entity_id
_entity_poly.type
_entity_poly.pdbx_seq_one_letter_code
_entity_poly.pdbx_strand_id
1 'polypeptide(L)'
;RYEPRIGAEVLSALGGRRLDLLYLDNTYCDPRHVFPPQAAVLEAVQRECRLLLESRRTLVLFGAYTIGKERVFLLAARSLGLRLHVSAARLATLSCLDLPRADVERLTTDASATRWAVVPMGHLRFDRIKAMLQASNGRFTAAVAFRPTGWCASSSAAGAGAAGRTLRAGATRIIEVPYSEHSSFGELQACVRELRPDHIVPTVGEAKAARAACEQLRGPKAAPVQATLAASAASAHITVSVGECGV
;
A
#
# COMPACT_ATOMS: atom_id res chain seq x y z
N ARG A 1 6.04 -1.97 2.98
CA ARG A 1 5.91 -1.77 4.44
C ARG A 1 6.89 -2.69 5.14
N TYR A 2 7.44 -2.26 6.28
CA TYR A 2 8.24 -3.14 7.11
C TYR A 2 7.35 -4.23 7.72
N GLU A 3 7.80 -5.47 7.59
CA GLU A 3 7.24 -6.64 8.26
C GLU A 3 8.39 -7.33 9.01
N PRO A 4 8.17 -7.90 10.21
CA PRO A 4 9.24 -8.51 11.00
C PRO A 4 10.06 -9.58 10.26
N ARG A 5 9.45 -10.30 9.31
CA ARG A 5 10.17 -11.28 8.47
C ARG A 5 11.32 -10.65 7.67
N ILE A 6 11.17 -9.40 7.22
CA ILE A 6 12.21 -8.67 6.49
C ILE A 6 13.41 -8.44 7.41
N GLY A 7 13.15 -8.06 8.67
CA GLY A 7 14.19 -7.93 9.70
C GLY A 7 14.95 -9.23 9.92
N ALA A 8 14.22 -10.33 10.13
CA ALA A 8 14.80 -11.66 10.32
C ALA A 8 15.66 -12.12 9.13
N GLU A 9 15.19 -11.92 7.89
CA GLU A 9 15.92 -12.25 6.66
C GLU A 9 17.22 -11.43 6.54
N VAL A 10 17.15 -10.12 6.77
CA VAL A 10 18.33 -9.24 6.73
C VAL A 10 19.33 -9.62 7.83
N LEU A 11 18.87 -9.86 9.06
CA LEU A 11 19.74 -10.26 10.17
C LEU A 11 20.39 -11.64 9.93
N SER A 12 19.64 -12.57 9.33
CA SER A 12 20.17 -13.86 8.90
C SER A 12 21.28 -13.70 7.85
N ALA A 13 21.05 -12.88 6.82
CA ALA A 13 22.03 -12.59 5.78
C ALA A 13 23.29 -11.87 6.33
N LEU A 14 23.15 -11.06 7.37
CA LEU A 14 24.27 -10.42 8.05
C LEU A 14 25.15 -11.42 8.81
N GLY A 15 24.65 -12.59 9.20
CA GLY A 15 25.46 -13.64 9.83
C GLY A 15 26.15 -13.17 11.12
N GLY A 16 25.47 -12.35 11.92
CA GLY A 16 26.01 -11.78 13.17
C GLY A 16 26.84 -10.49 12.99
N ARG A 17 27.06 -10.02 11.76
CA ARG A 17 27.66 -8.70 11.50
C ARG A 17 26.67 -7.58 11.80
N ARG A 18 27.19 -6.39 12.10
CA ARG A 18 26.39 -5.17 12.29
C ARG A 18 26.08 -4.51 10.95
N LEU A 19 24.95 -3.80 10.91
CA LEU A 19 24.56 -3.00 9.75
C LEU A 19 25.15 -1.59 9.88
N ASP A 20 26.10 -1.23 9.02
CA ASP A 20 26.76 0.09 9.09
C ASP A 20 25.81 1.21 8.64
N LEU A 21 25.19 1.06 7.47
CA LEU A 21 24.33 2.06 6.84
C LEU A 21 22.99 1.47 6.45
N LEU A 22 21.90 2.18 6.80
CA LEU A 22 20.55 1.90 6.34
C LEU A 22 20.04 3.06 5.47
N TYR A 23 19.86 2.81 4.17
CA TYR A 23 19.11 3.71 3.29
C TYR A 23 17.62 3.49 3.54
N LEU A 24 16.94 4.49 4.08
CA LEU A 24 15.58 4.35 4.60
C LEU A 24 14.60 5.16 3.76
N ASP A 25 13.59 4.48 3.20
CA ASP A 25 12.37 5.16 2.73
C ASP A 25 11.65 5.79 3.93
N ASN A 26 11.84 7.10 4.07
CA ASN A 26 11.33 7.90 5.17
C ASN A 26 10.07 8.70 4.80
N THR A 27 9.32 8.25 3.77
CA THR A 27 8.09 8.91 3.27
C THR A 27 7.12 9.31 4.40
N TYR A 28 6.93 8.44 5.40
CA TYR A 28 6.02 8.67 6.52
C TYR A 28 6.73 8.73 7.88
N CYS A 29 7.93 9.31 7.91
CA CYS A 29 8.75 9.45 9.13
C CYS A 29 8.27 10.59 10.06
N ASP A 30 7.00 10.54 10.48
CA ASP A 30 6.39 11.45 11.46
C ASP A 30 5.37 10.66 12.32
N PRO A 31 5.37 10.83 13.66
CA PRO A 31 4.48 10.11 14.57
C PRO A 31 2.98 10.17 14.24
N ARG A 32 2.54 11.19 13.48
CA ARG A 32 1.13 11.34 13.06
C ARG A 32 0.73 10.35 11.96
N HIS A 33 1.68 9.71 11.30
CA HIS A 33 1.43 8.74 10.24
C HIS A 33 1.21 7.33 10.81
N VAL A 34 0.00 7.12 11.33
CA VAL A 34 -0.50 5.82 11.78
C VAL A 34 -1.47 5.27 10.74
N PHE A 35 -1.26 4.02 10.34
CA PHE A 35 -2.10 3.32 9.37
C PHE A 35 -2.70 2.06 9.97
N PRO A 36 -3.94 1.70 9.61
CA PRO A 36 -4.45 0.37 9.93
C PRO A 36 -3.58 -0.74 9.29
N PRO A 37 -3.63 -1.96 9.84
CA PRO A 37 -3.05 -3.13 9.18
C PRO A 37 -3.67 -3.32 7.79
N GLN A 38 -2.85 -3.67 6.78
CA GLN A 38 -3.34 -3.89 5.42
C GLN A 38 -4.46 -4.96 5.37
N ALA A 39 -4.35 -6.02 6.19
CA ALA A 39 -5.36 -7.07 6.27
C ALA A 39 -6.75 -6.52 6.64
N ALA A 40 -6.85 -5.69 7.68
CA ALA A 40 -8.11 -5.09 8.10
C ALA A 40 -8.71 -4.20 7.00
N VAL A 41 -7.87 -3.46 6.27
CA VAL A 41 -8.30 -2.62 5.14
C VAL A 41 -8.85 -3.47 4.00
N LEU A 42 -8.15 -4.55 3.67
CA LEU A 42 -8.55 -5.49 2.63
C LEU A 42 -9.87 -6.20 2.98
N GLU A 43 -10.07 -6.59 4.24
CA GLU A 43 -11.34 -7.13 4.74
C GLU A 43 -12.49 -6.13 4.61
N ALA A 44 -12.25 -4.86 4.95
CA ALA A 44 -13.26 -3.81 4.82
C ALA A 44 -13.65 -3.58 3.35
N VAL A 45 -12.68 -3.55 2.42
CA VAL A 45 -12.93 -3.46 0.97
C VAL A 45 -13.72 -4.67 0.49
N GLN A 46 -13.34 -5.88 0.90
CA GLN A 46 -14.02 -7.11 0.52
C GLN A 46 -15.48 -7.13 1.03
N ARG A 47 -15.72 -6.67 2.26
CA ARG A 47 -17.08 -6.52 2.81
C ARG A 47 -17.92 -5.54 2.00
N GLU A 48 -17.39 -4.37 1.65
CA GLU A 48 -18.10 -3.42 0.77
C GLU A 48 -18.37 -4.04 -0.62
N CYS A 49 -17.41 -4.77 -1.20
CA CYS A 49 -17.61 -5.46 -2.47
C CYS A 49 -18.72 -6.52 -2.39
N ARG A 50 -18.85 -7.26 -1.27
CA ARG A 50 -19.96 -8.20 -1.07
C ARG A 50 -21.32 -7.51 -1.13
N LEU A 51 -21.47 -6.37 -0.44
CA LEU A 51 -22.73 -5.59 -0.48
C LEU A 51 -23.04 -5.10 -1.89
N LEU A 52 -22.02 -4.77 -2.68
CA LEU A 52 -22.18 -4.32 -4.06
C LEU A 52 -22.55 -5.44 -5.03
N LEU A 53 -22.51 -6.73 -4.63
CA LEU A 53 -22.96 -7.85 -5.47
C LEU A 53 -24.43 -7.73 -5.84
N GLU A 54 -25.26 -7.27 -4.90
CA GLU A 54 -26.71 -7.11 -5.07
C GLU A 54 -27.06 -5.91 -5.98
N SER A 55 -26.19 -4.89 -6.01
CA SER A 55 -26.36 -3.68 -6.80
C SER A 55 -25.91 -3.84 -8.26
N ARG A 56 -26.68 -4.58 -9.08
CA ARG A 56 -26.27 -4.95 -10.45
C ARG A 56 -26.11 -3.78 -11.44
N ARG A 57 -26.76 -2.65 -11.19
CA ARG A 57 -26.66 -1.41 -12.00
C ARG A 57 -25.62 -0.42 -11.48
N THR A 58 -24.73 -0.86 -10.58
CA THR A 58 -23.66 -0.01 -10.02
C THR A 58 -22.31 -0.33 -10.67
N LEU A 59 -21.71 0.68 -11.30
CA LEU A 59 -20.32 0.59 -11.77
C LEU A 59 -19.37 0.62 -10.57
N VAL A 60 -18.49 -0.37 -10.46
CA VAL A 60 -17.51 -0.46 -9.36
C VAL A 60 -16.11 -0.24 -9.88
N LEU A 61 -15.42 0.74 -9.32
CA LEU A 61 -14.10 1.18 -9.78
C LEU A 61 -13.06 0.97 -8.69
N PHE A 62 -11.92 0.38 -9.03
CA PHE A 62 -10.73 0.33 -8.19
C PHE A 62 -9.67 1.26 -8.76
N GLY A 63 -9.14 2.14 -7.94
CA GLY A 63 -8.03 3.01 -8.31
C GLY A 63 -6.71 2.30 -8.10
N ALA A 64 -5.85 2.32 -9.12
CA ALA A 64 -4.46 1.88 -9.01
C ALA A 64 -3.54 2.79 -9.81
N TYR A 65 -2.24 2.77 -9.48
CA TYR A 65 -1.19 3.39 -10.29
C TYR A 65 -0.82 2.45 -11.45
N THR A 66 0.37 2.62 -12.03
CA THR A 66 0.89 1.70 -13.06
C THR A 66 1.20 0.32 -12.46
N ILE A 67 1.93 0.30 -11.34
CA ILE A 67 2.20 -0.86 -10.48
C ILE A 67 1.91 -0.42 -9.04
N GLY A 68 1.45 -1.35 -8.21
CA GLY A 68 1.06 -1.14 -6.83
C GLY A 68 -0.46 -1.18 -6.64
N LYS A 69 -0.86 -1.62 -5.44
CA LYS A 69 -2.23 -1.75 -4.94
C LYS A 69 -3.04 -2.87 -5.60
N GLU A 70 -2.39 -3.76 -6.34
CA GLU A 70 -3.01 -4.93 -6.98
C GLU A 70 -3.78 -5.77 -5.96
N ARG A 71 -3.19 -5.93 -4.76
CA ARG A 71 -3.80 -6.68 -3.66
C ARG A 71 -5.21 -6.20 -3.30
N VAL A 72 -5.51 -4.91 -3.45
CA VAL A 72 -6.84 -4.37 -3.12
C VAL A 72 -7.92 -4.93 -4.03
N PHE A 73 -7.68 -4.94 -5.35
CA PHE A 73 -8.68 -5.38 -6.31
C PHE A 73 -8.59 -6.88 -6.61
N LEU A 74 -7.39 -7.48 -6.61
CA LEU A 74 -7.20 -8.91 -6.85
C LEU A 74 -7.78 -9.75 -5.72
N LEU A 75 -7.60 -9.34 -4.45
CA LEU A 75 -8.19 -10.08 -3.34
C LEU A 75 -9.72 -10.05 -3.42
N ALA A 76 -10.31 -8.89 -3.68
CA ALA A 76 -11.76 -8.77 -3.85
C ALA A 76 -12.26 -9.64 -5.02
N ALA A 77 -11.57 -9.61 -6.16
CA ALA A 77 -11.92 -10.43 -7.32
C ALA A 77 -11.80 -11.93 -7.06
N ARG A 78 -10.70 -12.37 -6.44
CA ARG A 78 -10.48 -13.77 -6.10
C ARG A 78 -11.53 -14.29 -5.13
N SER A 79 -11.76 -13.57 -4.03
CA SER A 79 -12.67 -14.02 -2.97
C SER A 79 -14.15 -13.98 -3.35
N LEU A 80 -14.53 -13.16 -4.33
CA LEU A 80 -15.92 -12.99 -4.74
C LEU A 80 -16.21 -13.51 -6.16
N GLY A 81 -15.24 -14.17 -6.80
CA GLY A 81 -15.42 -14.72 -8.14
C GLY A 81 -15.59 -13.66 -9.24
N LEU A 82 -15.06 -12.45 -9.06
CA LEU A 82 -15.28 -11.34 -10.00
C LEU A 82 -14.33 -11.43 -11.20
N ARG A 83 -14.82 -10.98 -12.37
CA ARG A 83 -13.96 -10.55 -13.48
C ARG A 83 -13.74 -9.05 -13.41
N LEU A 84 -12.50 -8.61 -13.66
CA LEU A 84 -12.09 -7.21 -13.61
C LEU A 84 -11.73 -6.70 -14.99
N HIS A 85 -12.36 -5.60 -15.40
CA HIS A 85 -11.94 -4.87 -16.59
C HIS A 85 -10.69 -4.04 -16.29
N VAL A 86 -9.68 -4.17 -17.16
CA VAL A 86 -8.44 -3.37 -17.15
C VAL A 86 -8.14 -2.90 -18.57
N SER A 87 -7.43 -1.79 -18.74
CA SER A 87 -6.94 -1.38 -20.07
C SER A 87 -5.92 -2.39 -20.60
N ALA A 88 -5.75 -2.47 -21.93
CA ALA A 88 -4.75 -3.34 -22.55
C ALA A 88 -3.33 -3.06 -22.03
N ALA A 89 -2.97 -1.78 -21.87
CA ALA A 89 -1.69 -1.37 -21.30
C ALA A 89 -1.49 -1.90 -19.86
N ARG A 90 -2.53 -1.80 -19.02
CA ARG A 90 -2.46 -2.34 -17.65
C ARG A 90 -2.40 -3.86 -17.65
N LEU A 91 -3.13 -4.55 -18.52
CA LEU A 91 -3.03 -6.01 -18.64
C LEU A 91 -1.60 -6.43 -19.00
N ALA A 92 -0.95 -5.73 -19.93
CA ALA A 92 0.45 -5.98 -20.27
C ALA A 92 1.36 -5.80 -19.05
N THR A 93 1.21 -4.72 -18.27
CA THR A 93 1.97 -4.52 -17.03
C THR A 93 1.72 -5.63 -16.02
N LEU A 94 0.46 -5.98 -15.74
CA LEU A 94 0.10 -7.01 -14.75
C LEU A 94 0.59 -8.40 -15.16
N SER A 95 0.70 -8.68 -16.46
CA SER A 95 1.22 -9.95 -16.98
C SER A 95 2.72 -10.12 -16.73
N CYS A 96 3.43 -9.05 -16.37
CA CYS A 96 4.86 -9.06 -16.04
C CYS A 96 5.13 -9.19 -14.54
N LEU A 97 4.11 -9.29 -13.68
CA LEU A 97 4.26 -9.26 -12.21
C LEU A 97 4.18 -10.66 -11.57
N ASP A 98 4.41 -11.74 -12.33
CA ASP A 98 4.36 -13.14 -11.88
C ASP A 98 3.10 -13.51 -11.06
N LEU A 99 1.99 -12.81 -11.32
CA LEU A 99 0.74 -13.02 -10.60
C LEU A 99 0.23 -14.46 -10.78
N PRO A 100 -0.43 -15.03 -9.76
CA PRO A 100 -1.05 -16.34 -9.89
C PRO A 100 -1.94 -16.40 -11.14
N ARG A 101 -1.83 -17.47 -11.93
CA ARG A 101 -2.61 -17.64 -13.17
C ARG A 101 -4.11 -17.41 -12.97
N ALA A 102 -4.66 -17.86 -11.84
CA ALA A 102 -6.06 -17.67 -11.47
C ALA A 102 -6.45 -16.20 -11.25
N ASP A 103 -5.51 -15.32 -10.91
CA ASP A 103 -5.74 -13.87 -10.81
C ASP A 103 -5.69 -13.23 -12.22
N VAL A 104 -4.74 -13.63 -13.07
CA VAL A 104 -4.64 -13.13 -14.46
C VAL A 104 -5.88 -13.51 -15.28
N GLU A 105 -6.39 -14.73 -15.13
CA GLU A 105 -7.60 -15.21 -15.82
C GLU A 105 -8.88 -14.45 -15.44
N ARG A 106 -8.87 -13.70 -14.34
CA ARG A 106 -9.99 -12.83 -13.94
C ARG A 106 -9.96 -11.48 -14.65
N LEU A 107 -8.84 -11.11 -15.25
CA LEU A 107 -8.69 -9.84 -15.94
C LEU A 107 -9.29 -9.93 -17.35
N THR A 108 -9.88 -8.84 -17.82
CA THR A 108 -10.40 -8.72 -19.18
C THR A 108 -10.19 -7.31 -19.70
N THR A 109 -9.94 -7.18 -21.00
CA THR A 109 -9.94 -5.88 -21.70
C THR A 109 -11.32 -5.51 -22.23
N ASP A 110 -12.28 -6.43 -22.17
CA ASP A 110 -13.67 -6.17 -22.53
C ASP A 110 -14.44 -5.53 -21.36
N ALA A 111 -14.71 -4.22 -21.49
CA ALA A 111 -15.51 -3.46 -20.54
C ALA A 111 -16.99 -3.87 -20.50
N SER A 112 -17.48 -4.58 -21.52
CA SER A 112 -18.87 -5.08 -21.56
C SER A 112 -19.06 -6.35 -20.72
N ALA A 113 -18.01 -7.15 -20.53
CA ALA A 113 -18.04 -8.39 -19.76
C ALA A 113 -18.27 -8.21 -18.25
N THR A 114 -18.01 -7.03 -17.69
CA THR A 114 -18.07 -6.81 -16.24
C THR A 114 -18.44 -5.36 -15.86
N ARG A 115 -18.90 -5.16 -14.63
CA ARG A 115 -19.10 -3.83 -14.01
C ARG A 115 -17.99 -3.44 -13.05
N TRP A 116 -17.02 -4.33 -12.84
CA TRP A 116 -15.89 -4.13 -11.94
C TRP A 116 -14.69 -3.75 -12.79
N ALA A 117 -14.11 -2.57 -12.58
CA ALA A 117 -13.01 -2.09 -13.41
C ALA A 117 -11.89 -1.49 -12.56
N VAL A 118 -10.65 -1.67 -13.01
CA VAL A 118 -9.49 -0.98 -12.44
C VAL A 118 -9.13 0.18 -13.35
N VAL A 119 -9.07 1.39 -12.80
CA VAL A 119 -8.80 2.62 -13.54
C VAL A 119 -7.62 3.39 -12.95
N PRO A 120 -6.97 4.29 -13.71
CA PRO A 120 -5.95 5.18 -13.17
C PRO A 120 -6.51 6.05 -12.03
N MET A 121 -5.68 6.34 -11.03
CA MET A 121 -6.13 7.11 -9.86
C MET A 121 -6.74 8.48 -10.20
N GLY A 122 -6.23 9.15 -11.25
CA GLY A 122 -6.73 10.44 -11.72
C GLY A 122 -8.16 10.40 -12.28
N HIS A 123 -8.72 9.21 -12.55
CA HIS A 123 -10.10 9.02 -12.98
C HIS A 123 -11.09 8.95 -11.81
N LEU A 124 -10.60 8.75 -10.58
CA LEU A 124 -11.45 8.65 -9.39
C LEU A 124 -11.82 10.02 -8.82
N ARG A 125 -12.45 10.84 -9.67
CA ARG A 125 -13.02 12.15 -9.35
C ARG A 125 -14.49 12.16 -9.78
N PHE A 126 -15.33 12.93 -9.06
CA PHE A 126 -16.77 12.92 -9.28
C PHE A 126 -17.18 13.31 -10.71
N ASP A 127 -16.52 14.31 -11.29
CA ASP A 127 -16.74 14.76 -12.68
C ASP A 127 -16.43 13.65 -13.69
N ARG A 128 -15.30 12.95 -13.51
CA ARG A 128 -14.87 11.86 -14.40
C ARG A 128 -15.74 10.63 -14.27
N ILE A 129 -16.10 10.24 -13.04
CA ILE A 129 -17.00 9.12 -12.80
C ILE A 129 -18.40 9.42 -13.37
N LYS A 130 -18.89 10.66 -13.23
CA LYS A 130 -20.15 11.09 -13.85
C LYS A 130 -20.11 10.96 -15.37
N ALA A 131 -19.01 11.37 -16.01
CA ALA A 131 -18.82 11.19 -17.46
C ALA A 131 -18.82 9.71 -17.85
N MET A 132 -18.18 8.83 -17.07
CA MET A 132 -18.20 7.38 -17.30
C MET A 132 -19.62 6.80 -17.18
N LEU A 133 -20.41 7.26 -16.21
CA LEU A 133 -21.82 6.85 -16.07
C LEU A 133 -22.65 7.30 -17.28
N GLN A 134 -22.48 8.53 -17.75
CA GLN A 134 -23.16 9.03 -18.95
C GLN A 134 -22.78 8.22 -20.19
N ALA A 135 -21.48 7.94 -20.37
CA ALA A 135 -20.99 7.11 -21.48
C ALA A 135 -21.46 5.65 -21.42
N SER A 136 -21.92 5.18 -20.26
CA SER A 136 -22.49 3.83 -20.12
C SER A 136 -23.88 3.68 -20.75
N ASN A 137 -24.46 4.78 -21.28
CA ASN A 137 -25.76 4.80 -21.97
C ASN A 137 -26.87 4.07 -21.20
N GLY A 138 -26.97 4.33 -19.88
CA GLY A 138 -28.00 3.75 -19.02
C GLY A 138 -27.72 2.32 -18.55
N ARG A 139 -26.57 1.72 -18.88
CA ARG A 139 -26.15 0.43 -18.31
C ARG A 139 -25.95 0.52 -16.79
N PHE A 140 -25.39 1.64 -16.31
CA PHE A 140 -25.19 1.90 -14.89
C PHE A 140 -25.95 3.14 -14.44
N THR A 141 -26.53 3.08 -13.24
CA THR A 141 -27.28 4.19 -12.62
C THR A 141 -26.57 4.80 -11.42
N ALA A 142 -25.56 4.11 -10.90
CA ALA A 142 -24.76 4.54 -9.76
C ALA A 142 -23.31 4.08 -9.94
N ALA A 143 -22.40 4.69 -9.19
CA ALA A 143 -21.00 4.27 -9.14
C ALA A 143 -20.47 4.23 -7.70
N VAL A 144 -19.61 3.24 -7.43
CA VAL A 144 -18.79 3.19 -6.22
C VAL A 144 -17.34 3.03 -6.62
N ALA A 145 -16.50 3.96 -6.20
CA ALA A 145 -15.08 3.94 -6.46
C ALA A 145 -14.29 3.72 -5.16
N PHE A 146 -13.44 2.70 -5.13
CA PHE A 146 -12.41 2.52 -4.12
C PHE A 146 -11.18 3.30 -4.57
N ARG A 147 -10.77 4.27 -3.76
CA ARG A 147 -9.59 5.10 -3.96
C ARG A 147 -8.57 4.77 -2.87
N PRO A 148 -7.68 3.77 -3.07
CA PRO A 148 -6.67 3.45 -2.09
C PRO A 148 -5.62 4.55 -2.03
N THR A 149 -5.42 5.11 -0.84
CA THR A 149 -4.49 6.19 -0.54
C THR A 149 -3.70 5.83 0.70
N GLY A 150 -2.48 6.34 0.83
CA GLY A 150 -1.67 6.19 2.05
C GLY A 150 -2.27 7.02 3.18
N TRP A 151 -1.65 8.15 3.52
CA TRP A 151 -2.18 9.05 4.54
C TRP A 151 -3.24 10.01 3.99
N CYS A 152 -4.42 10.05 4.61
CA CYS A 152 -5.40 11.13 4.43
C CYS A 152 -5.43 11.97 5.70
N ALA A 153 -5.52 13.29 5.62
CA ALA A 153 -5.58 14.15 6.82
C ALA A 153 -6.78 13.85 7.76
N SER A 154 -7.74 12.99 7.35
CA SER A 154 -8.80 12.46 8.21
C SER A 154 -8.40 11.22 9.03
N SER A 155 -7.24 10.60 8.82
CA SER A 155 -6.72 9.53 9.70
C SER A 155 -6.29 10.05 11.08
N SER A 156 -6.20 11.37 11.28
CA SER A 156 -6.04 12.00 12.59
C SER A 156 -7.35 12.29 13.31
N ALA A 157 -8.51 12.17 12.64
CA ALA A 157 -9.79 12.13 13.34
C ALA A 157 -9.99 10.71 13.86
N ALA A 158 -10.13 10.56 15.18
CA ALA A 158 -10.54 9.31 15.82
C ALA A 158 -11.83 8.80 15.16
N GLY A 159 -11.72 7.91 14.17
CA GLY A 159 -12.89 7.42 13.41
C GLY A 159 -12.64 6.87 12.01
N ALA A 160 -11.54 7.20 11.32
CA ALA A 160 -11.24 6.57 10.03
C ALA A 160 -10.50 5.23 10.24
N GLY A 161 -11.23 4.21 10.70
CA GLY A 161 -10.74 2.83 10.79
C GLY A 161 -10.45 2.21 9.41
N ALA A 162 -10.24 0.91 9.36
CA ALA A 162 -9.95 0.18 8.12
C ALA A 162 -10.96 0.39 6.97
N ALA A 163 -12.20 0.79 7.28
CA ALA A 163 -13.24 1.12 6.31
C ALA A 163 -13.01 2.43 5.53
N GLY A 164 -12.11 3.30 6.01
CA GLY A 164 -11.78 4.55 5.35
C GLY A 164 -12.89 5.60 5.40
N ARG A 165 -12.79 6.60 4.52
CA ARG A 165 -13.74 7.72 4.44
C ARG A 165 -14.57 7.63 3.17
N THR A 166 -15.89 7.77 3.29
CA THR A 166 -16.78 7.79 2.12
C THR A 166 -17.19 9.23 1.77
N LEU A 167 -16.89 9.66 0.56
CA LEU A 167 -17.37 10.89 -0.06
C LEU A 167 -18.57 10.56 -0.96
N ARG A 168 -19.57 11.44 -1.03
CA ARG A 168 -20.79 11.23 -1.81
C ARG A 168 -21.12 12.46 -2.65
N ALA A 169 -21.55 12.23 -3.89
CA ALA A 169 -22.16 13.25 -4.74
C ALA A 169 -23.18 12.58 -5.68
N GLY A 170 -24.47 12.88 -5.47
CA GLY A 170 -25.56 12.22 -6.19
C GLY A 170 -25.50 10.69 -6.08
N ALA A 171 -25.58 10.00 -7.22
CA ALA A 171 -25.51 8.53 -7.31
C ALA A 171 -24.07 7.95 -7.26
N THR A 172 -23.07 8.77 -6.95
CA THR A 172 -21.66 8.33 -6.88
C THR A 172 -21.14 8.36 -5.45
N ARG A 173 -20.46 7.28 -5.05
CA ARG A 173 -19.64 7.23 -3.83
C ARG A 173 -18.16 7.03 -4.17
N ILE A 174 -17.28 7.75 -3.47
CA ILE A 174 -15.84 7.49 -3.49
C ILE A 174 -15.42 7.11 -2.08
N ILE A 175 -14.93 5.89 -1.90
CA ILE A 175 -14.40 5.37 -0.65
C ILE A 175 -12.88 5.56 -0.69
N GLU A 176 -12.36 6.48 0.11
CA GLU A 176 -10.93 6.61 0.36
C GLU A 176 -10.47 5.52 1.30
N VAL A 177 -9.74 4.55 0.76
CA VAL A 177 -9.29 3.36 1.47
C VAL A 177 -7.87 3.61 2.00
N PRO A 178 -7.62 3.52 3.33
CA PRO A 178 -6.31 3.80 3.92
C PRO A 178 -5.31 2.65 3.71
N TYR A 179 -5.03 2.32 2.45
CA TYR A 179 -4.10 1.28 2.03
C TYR A 179 -2.75 1.90 1.65
N SER A 180 -1.81 1.89 2.60
CA SER A 180 -0.43 2.31 2.37
C SER A 180 0.45 1.13 1.96
N GLU A 181 1.36 1.36 1.01
CA GLU A 181 2.47 0.44 0.67
C GLU A 181 3.79 0.86 1.33
N HIS A 182 3.86 2.09 1.85
CA HIS A 182 4.96 2.61 2.66
C HIS A 182 4.75 2.32 4.15
N SER A 183 5.86 2.15 4.86
CA SER A 183 5.88 1.90 6.29
C SER A 183 5.27 3.06 7.09
N SER A 184 4.45 2.75 8.09
CA SER A 184 4.03 3.72 9.12
C SER A 184 5.20 4.15 10.00
N PHE A 185 5.03 5.20 10.79
CA PHE A 185 6.07 5.62 11.73
C PHE A 185 6.43 4.50 12.72
N GLY A 186 5.45 3.80 13.29
CA GLY A 186 5.69 2.69 14.21
C GLY A 186 6.43 1.52 13.56
N GLU A 187 6.17 1.26 12.28
CA GLU A 187 6.87 0.25 11.48
C GLU A 187 8.32 0.65 11.17
N LEU A 188 8.56 1.93 10.84
CA LEU A 188 9.91 2.46 10.67
C LEU A 188 10.71 2.36 11.98
N GLN A 189 10.08 2.66 13.12
CA GLN A 189 10.72 2.49 14.42
C GLN A 189 11.03 1.01 14.71
N ALA A 190 10.10 0.09 14.41
CA ALA A 190 10.34 -1.34 14.58
C ALA A 190 11.52 -1.81 13.73
N CYS A 191 11.58 -1.41 12.47
CA CYS A 191 12.70 -1.67 11.56
C CYS A 191 14.03 -1.20 12.14
N VAL A 192 14.13 0.06 12.55
CA VAL A 192 15.36 0.64 13.09
C VAL A 192 15.76 -0.03 14.41
N ARG A 193 14.80 -0.37 15.28
CA ARG A 193 15.06 -1.07 16.55
C ARG A 193 15.57 -2.49 16.36
N GLU A 194 15.09 -3.18 15.34
CA GLU A 194 15.46 -4.56 15.02
C GLU A 194 16.82 -4.62 14.30
N LEU A 195 17.00 -3.83 13.24
CA LEU A 195 18.23 -3.84 12.43
C LEU A 195 19.41 -3.12 13.10
N ARG A 196 19.15 -2.20 14.03
CA ARG A 196 20.15 -1.43 14.78
C ARG A 196 21.31 -0.87 13.92
N PRO A 197 21.01 -0.12 12.84
CA PRO A 197 22.05 0.41 11.97
C PRO A 197 22.91 1.45 12.69
N ASP A 198 24.19 1.55 12.35
CA ASP A 198 25.05 2.63 12.84
C ASP A 198 24.62 3.99 12.29
N HIS A 199 24.27 4.06 11.01
CA HIS A 199 23.82 5.28 10.35
C HIS A 199 22.53 5.08 9.56
N ILE A 200 21.66 6.10 9.57
CA ILE A 200 20.43 6.15 8.76
C ILE A 200 20.60 7.24 7.70
N VAL A 201 20.38 6.87 6.44
CA VAL A 201 20.39 7.78 5.30
C VAL A 201 18.96 7.87 4.76
N PRO A 202 18.24 8.99 4.99
CA PRO A 202 16.91 9.17 4.42
C PRO A 202 16.99 9.32 2.89
N THR A 203 16.01 8.75 2.18
CA THR A 203 15.94 8.82 0.71
C THR A 203 14.86 9.76 0.17
N VAL A 204 13.99 10.30 1.04
CA VAL A 204 12.85 11.14 0.68
C VAL A 204 12.91 12.49 1.39
N GLY A 205 12.72 13.58 0.63
CA GLY A 205 12.67 14.95 1.17
C GLY A 205 14.05 15.61 1.31
N GLU A 206 14.06 16.79 1.92
CA GLU A 206 15.29 17.58 2.13
C GLU A 206 16.19 16.91 3.18
N ALA A 207 17.48 16.78 2.86
CA ALA A 207 18.41 15.91 3.58
C ALA A 207 18.56 16.27 5.07
N LYS A 208 18.65 17.55 5.43
CA LYS A 208 18.84 17.98 6.83
C LYS A 208 17.59 17.70 7.66
N ALA A 209 16.43 18.12 7.18
CA ALA A 209 15.16 17.89 7.85
C ALA A 209 14.84 16.40 7.99
N ALA A 210 15.05 15.63 6.92
CA ALA A 210 14.79 14.19 6.91
C ALA A 210 15.72 13.42 7.87
N ARG A 211 16.99 13.80 7.98
CA ARG A 211 17.93 13.18 8.94
C ARG A 211 17.49 13.44 10.37
N ALA A 212 17.15 14.68 10.71
CA ALA A 212 16.63 15.02 12.03
C ALA A 212 15.36 14.22 12.36
N ALA A 213 14.45 14.07 11.38
CA ALA A 213 13.25 13.27 11.52
C ALA A 213 13.50 11.74 11.61
N CYS A 214 14.63 11.23 11.14
CA CYS A 214 14.98 9.82 11.29
C CYS A 214 15.63 9.51 12.64
N GLU A 215 16.28 10.48 13.30
CA GLU A 215 16.90 10.25 14.61
C GLU A 215 15.88 9.86 15.70
N GLN A 216 14.65 10.39 15.63
CA GLN A 216 13.55 9.98 16.51
C GLN A 216 13.15 8.49 16.35
N LEU A 217 13.59 7.80 15.29
CA LEU A 217 13.29 6.38 15.09
C LEU A 217 14.06 5.48 16.06
N ARG A 218 15.21 5.94 16.56
CA ARG A 218 16.06 5.17 17.49
C ARG A 218 15.46 5.03 18.88
N GLY A 219 14.39 5.75 19.19
CA GLY A 219 13.80 5.81 20.53
C GLY A 219 14.70 6.55 21.53
N PRO A 220 14.33 6.60 22.82
CA PRO A 220 15.22 7.15 23.84
C PRO A 220 16.52 6.35 23.90
N LYS A 221 17.67 7.03 23.99
CA LYS A 221 18.96 6.36 24.23
C LYS A 221 18.84 5.49 25.48
N ALA A 222 18.91 4.17 25.33
CA ALA A 222 19.05 3.28 26.46
C ALA A 222 20.34 3.65 27.22
N ALA A 223 20.29 3.63 28.56
CA ALA A 223 21.46 3.82 29.38
C ALA A 223 22.55 2.80 28.96
N PRO A 224 23.84 3.19 28.93
CA PRO A 224 24.90 2.31 28.47
C PRO A 224 24.95 1.08 29.37
N VAL A 225 24.60 -0.08 28.81
CA VAL A 225 24.93 -1.37 29.41
C VAL A 225 26.42 -1.59 29.12
N GLN A 226 27.25 -1.61 30.16
CA GLN A 226 28.66 -1.99 30.05
C GLN A 226 28.74 -3.42 29.52
N ALA A 227 28.95 -3.57 28.22
CA ALA A 227 29.21 -4.85 27.58
C ALA A 227 30.68 -4.88 27.13
N THR A 228 31.43 -5.78 27.76
CA THR A 228 32.84 -6.06 27.50
C THR A 228 33.05 -6.51 26.05
N LEU A 229 33.97 -5.84 25.35
CA LEU A 229 34.35 -6.08 23.97
C LEU A 229 34.98 -7.48 23.78
N ALA A 230 34.51 -8.22 22.78
CA ALA A 230 35.32 -9.18 22.05
C ALA A 230 35.19 -8.87 20.55
N ALA A 231 36.28 -8.41 19.96
CA ALA A 231 36.36 -7.97 18.58
C ALA A 231 36.49 -9.16 17.62
N SER A 232 35.74 -9.10 16.52
CA SER A 232 36.13 -9.65 15.22
C SER A 232 35.14 -9.12 14.17
N ALA A 233 35.50 -8.01 13.52
CA ALA A 233 34.70 -7.42 12.44
C ALA A 233 35.28 -7.85 11.09
N ALA A 234 34.50 -8.60 10.31
CA ALA A 234 34.65 -8.69 8.87
C ALA A 234 33.51 -7.88 8.24
N SER A 235 33.83 -6.72 7.65
CA SER A 235 32.86 -5.88 6.94
C SER A 235 32.31 -6.61 5.72
N ALA A 236 31.00 -6.50 5.52
CA ALA A 236 30.38 -6.77 4.23
C ALA A 236 29.43 -5.64 3.89
N HIS A 237 29.57 -5.13 2.68
CA HIS A 237 28.59 -4.23 2.09
C HIS A 237 27.42 -5.06 1.58
N ILE A 238 26.27 -4.95 2.23
CA ILE A 238 25.00 -5.48 1.72
C ILE A 238 24.09 -4.28 1.47
N THR A 239 23.79 -4.01 0.20
CA THR A 239 22.76 -3.05 -0.19
C THR A 239 21.42 -3.76 -0.19
N VAL A 240 20.61 -3.55 0.86
CA VAL A 240 19.21 -3.99 0.86
C VAL A 240 18.37 -2.88 0.23
N SER A 241 18.04 -3.05 -1.05
CA SER A 241 16.95 -2.30 -1.66
C SER A 241 15.64 -2.98 -1.23
N VAL A 242 14.89 -2.37 -0.31
CA VAL A 242 13.49 -2.78 -0.07
C VAL A 242 12.66 -2.23 -1.24
N GLY A 243 12.83 -2.89 -2.36
CA GLY A 243 12.28 -2.59 -3.67
C GLY A 243 12.38 -3.83 -4.53
N GLU A 244 11.98 -4.98 -3.99
CA GLU A 244 11.70 -6.16 -4.78
C GLU A 244 10.20 -6.43 -4.70
N CYS A 245 9.54 -6.20 -5.84
CA CYS A 245 8.50 -7.11 -6.29
C CYS A 245 9.14 -8.51 -6.34
N GLY A 246 8.77 -9.37 -5.41
CA GLY A 246 9.22 -10.76 -5.37
C GLY A 246 8.01 -11.68 -5.34
N VAL A 247 7.70 -12.20 -6.54
CA VAL A 247 6.90 -13.39 -6.91
C VAL A 247 5.49 -13.56 -6.34
#